data_AF-A0A439NYV7-F1
#
_entry.id   AF-A0A439NYV7-F1
#
_cell.length_a   1.000
_cell.length_b   1.000
_cell.length_c   1.000
_cell.angle_alpha   90.00
_cell.angle_beta   90.00
_cell.angle_gamma   90.00
#
_symmetry.space_group_name_H-M   'P 1'
#
loop_
_entity.id
_entity.type
_entity.pdbx_description
1 polymer ?
#
loop_
_entity_poly.entity_id
_entity_poly.type
_entity_poly.pdbx_seq_one_letter_code
_entity_poly.pdbx_strand_id
1 'polypeptide(L)'
;MELPRPTILDIIYTEDEAAARLRLTRRSVVTLGRRYGCCSVHGRILRFSEQDLLDLWQMLRATAKGARPKATTVPMDGVSYVFFRDQARRRQQEREERARQRKAREADARERRLEEQRQAARAKAEQRNAKREAKAREAAAKRAAKAVVATGIDRKNRDPAYWTDERKKAIRRERVARMQAWVPIE
;
A
#
# COMPACT_ATOMS: atom_id res chain seq x y z
N MET A 1 74.36 4.10 2.29
CA MET A 1 72.97 3.88 2.75
C MET A 1 72.24 5.19 2.56
N GLU A 2 71.49 5.33 1.47
CA GLU A 2 70.69 6.53 1.21
C GLU A 2 69.36 6.41 1.96
N LEU A 3 69.11 7.33 2.89
CA LEU A 3 67.80 7.48 3.52
C LEU A 3 66.83 8.08 2.50
N PRO A 4 65.59 7.56 2.38
CA PRO A 4 64.61 8.10 1.43
C PRO A 4 64.29 9.56 1.79
N ARG A 5 64.28 10.41 0.76
CA ARG A 5 63.94 11.84 0.89
C ARG A 5 62.49 11.97 1.40
N PRO A 6 62.19 12.86 2.34
CA PRO A 6 60.81 13.11 2.75
C PRO A 6 60.06 13.69 1.54
N THR A 7 59.08 12.95 1.04
CA THR A 7 58.16 13.43 0.01
C THR A 7 57.34 14.60 0.57
N ILE A 8 57.17 15.61 -0.28
CA ILE A 8 56.29 16.76 -0.10
C ILE A 8 54.94 16.26 0.45
N LEU A 9 54.47 16.85 1.56
CA LEU A 9 53.22 16.54 2.27
C LEU A 9 52.22 15.73 1.43
N ASP A 10 52.07 14.45 1.78
CA ASP A 10 51.26 13.48 1.05
C ASP A 10 49.84 14.00 0.84
N ILE A 11 49.39 14.00 -0.43
CA ILE A 11 48.02 14.39 -0.78
C ILE A 11 47.06 13.39 -0.13
N ILE A 12 46.14 13.90 0.70
CA ILE A 12 45.12 13.08 1.34
C ILE A 12 43.91 12.98 0.41
N TYR A 13 43.69 11.79 -0.14
CA TYR A 13 42.58 11.49 -1.03
C TYR A 13 41.29 11.20 -0.25
N THR A 14 40.18 11.67 -0.79
CA THR A 14 38.82 11.27 -0.40
C THR A 14 38.44 9.90 -0.98
N GLU A 15 37.35 9.32 -0.49
CA GLU A 15 36.83 8.03 -1.00
C GLU A 15 36.57 8.03 -2.51
N ASP A 16 36.07 9.15 -3.05
CA ASP A 16 35.74 9.29 -4.47
C ASP A 16 36.99 9.45 -5.33
N GLU A 17 37.97 10.22 -4.86
CA GLU A 17 39.26 10.40 -5.54
C GLU A 17 40.08 9.11 -5.53
N ALA A 18 40.11 8.40 -4.40
CA ALA A 18 40.74 7.09 -4.27
C ALA A 18 40.11 6.06 -5.23
N ALA A 19 38.77 6.06 -5.33
CA ALA A 19 38.03 5.22 -6.26
C ALA A 19 38.34 5.51 -7.72
N ALA A 20 38.42 6.78 -8.10
CA ALA A 20 38.80 7.19 -9.45
C ALA A 20 40.24 6.74 -9.80
N ARG A 21 41.19 6.89 -8.87
CA ARG A 21 42.61 6.59 -9.08
C ARG A 21 42.89 5.09 -9.18
N LEU A 22 42.19 4.28 -8.39
CA LEU A 22 42.27 2.81 -8.44
C LEU A 22 41.35 2.18 -9.51
N ARG A 23 40.51 2.98 -10.17
CA ARG A 23 39.47 2.51 -11.11
C ARG A 23 38.52 1.48 -10.49
N LEU A 24 38.08 1.74 -9.26
CA LEU A 24 37.20 0.87 -8.48
C LEU A 24 35.92 1.59 -8.08
N THR A 25 34.91 0.85 -7.62
CA THR A 25 33.72 1.48 -7.03
C THR A 25 34.05 2.01 -5.65
N ARG A 26 33.47 3.16 -5.26
CA ARG A 26 33.63 3.76 -3.93
C ARG A 26 33.43 2.74 -2.80
N ARG A 27 32.36 1.94 -2.89
CA ARG A 27 32.05 0.88 -1.91
C ARG A 27 33.17 -0.16 -1.81
N SER A 28 33.76 -0.57 -2.94
CA SER A 28 34.86 -1.54 -2.93
C SER A 28 36.13 -0.97 -2.30
N VAL A 29 36.48 0.29 -2.58
CA VAL A 29 37.64 0.94 -1.96
C VAL A 29 37.46 1.07 -0.45
N VAL A 30 36.30 1.53 0.03
CA VAL A 30 36.00 1.60 1.47
C VAL A 30 36.07 0.23 2.13
N THR A 31 35.54 -0.81 1.46
CA THR A 31 35.54 -2.17 2.00
C THR A 31 36.97 -2.73 2.10
N LEU A 32 37.79 -2.52 1.06
CA LEU A 32 39.17 -2.98 1.01
C LEU A 32 40.05 -2.20 2.01
N GLY A 33 39.90 -0.88 2.07
CA GLY A 33 40.63 -0.03 3.02
C GLY A 33 40.39 -0.47 4.46
N ARG A 34 39.13 -0.70 4.84
CA ARG A 34 38.80 -1.22 6.19
C ARG A 34 39.32 -2.63 6.44
N ARG A 35 39.31 -3.49 5.42
CA ARG A 35 39.73 -4.90 5.54
C ARG A 35 41.23 -5.03 5.74
N TYR A 36 42.02 -4.19 5.07
CA TYR A 36 43.48 -4.28 5.07
C TYR A 36 44.16 -3.22 5.94
N GLY A 37 43.41 -2.26 6.48
CA GLY A 37 43.94 -1.20 7.34
C GLY A 37 44.62 -0.04 6.59
N CYS A 38 44.56 -0.02 5.25
CA CYS A 38 45.14 1.03 4.39
C CYS A 38 44.21 2.25 4.30
N CYS A 39 43.68 2.73 5.41
CA CYS A 39 42.90 3.97 5.45
C CYS A 39 42.91 4.58 6.84
N SER A 40 42.94 5.91 6.89
CA SER A 40 42.69 6.67 8.11
C SER A 40 41.20 6.92 8.27
N VAL A 41 40.64 6.51 9.41
CA VAL A 41 39.21 6.69 9.72
C VAL A 41 39.05 7.87 10.67
N HIS A 42 38.35 8.90 10.22
CA HIS A 42 37.92 10.00 11.06
C HIS A 42 36.39 10.04 11.13
N GLY A 43 35.84 9.41 12.17
CA GLY A 43 34.40 9.23 12.34
C GLY A 43 33.78 8.40 11.21
N ARG A 44 32.99 9.05 10.34
CA ARG A 44 32.34 8.42 9.17
C ARG A 44 33.11 8.61 7.87
N ILE A 45 34.14 9.45 7.87
CA ILE A 45 34.89 9.83 6.68
C ILE A 45 36.16 8.98 6.62
N LEU A 46 36.37 8.30 5.49
CA LEU A 46 37.63 7.63 5.21
C LEU A 46 38.53 8.54 4.38
N ARG A 47 39.82 8.55 4.74
CA ARG A 47 40.88 9.27 4.04
C ARG A 47 42.00 8.31 3.70
N PHE A 48 42.57 8.48 2.51
CA PHE A 48 43.64 7.65 1.99
C PHE A 48 44.87 8.51 1.74
N SER A 49 46.02 8.08 2.25
CA SER A 49 47.31 8.61 1.82
C SER A 49 47.70 8.02 0.45
N GLU A 50 48.72 8.58 -0.19
CA GLU A 50 49.27 8.00 -1.42
C GLU A 50 49.84 6.60 -1.17
N GLN A 51 50.48 6.39 -0.03
CA GLN A 51 50.99 5.08 0.38
C GLN A 51 49.86 4.05 0.55
N ASP A 52 48.75 4.43 1.17
CA ASP A 52 47.58 3.57 1.33
C ASP A 52 47.04 3.05 -0.02
N LEU A 53 47.01 3.92 -1.04
CA LEU A 53 46.57 3.53 -2.39
C LEU A 53 47.54 2.54 -3.03
N LEU A 54 48.85 2.74 -2.85
CA LEU A 54 49.87 1.82 -3.37
C LEU A 54 49.79 0.46 -2.69
N ASP A 55 49.64 0.42 -1.37
CA ASP A 55 49.52 -0.83 -0.61
C ASP A 55 48.26 -1.58 -1.02
N LEU A 56 47.13 -0.88 -1.14
CA LEU A 56 45.86 -1.47 -1.58
C LEU A 56 45.95 -1.99 -3.02
N TRP A 57 46.68 -1.29 -3.90
CA TRP A 57 46.94 -1.72 -5.26
C TRP A 57 47.86 -2.96 -5.34
N GLN A 58 48.90 -3.03 -4.50
CA GLN A 58 49.75 -4.21 -4.40
C GLN A 58 48.96 -5.43 -3.90
N MET A 59 48.09 -5.24 -2.90
CA MET A 59 47.23 -6.29 -2.38
C MET A 59 46.26 -6.82 -3.43
N LEU A 60 45.66 -5.93 -4.23
CA LEU A 60 44.81 -6.33 -5.35
C LEU A 60 45.55 -7.20 -6.37
N ARG A 61 46.83 -6.92 -6.63
CA ARG A 61 47.67 -7.77 -7.50
C ARG A 61 48.03 -9.11 -6.86
N ALA A 62 48.29 -9.14 -5.56
CA ALA A 62 48.62 -10.37 -4.83
C ALA A 62 47.44 -11.34 -4.78
N THR A 63 46.22 -10.83 -4.58
CA THR A 63 45.01 -11.67 -4.47
C THR A 63 44.60 -12.36 -5.78
N ALA A 64 44.96 -11.81 -6.95
CA ALA A 64 44.63 -12.42 -8.24
C ALA A 64 45.44 -13.70 -8.56
N LYS A 65 46.58 -13.91 -7.90
CA LYS A 65 47.43 -15.10 -8.08
C LYS A 65 47.18 -16.22 -7.07
N GLY A 66 46.34 -16.00 -6.07
CA GLY A 66 45.85 -17.08 -5.22
C GLY A 66 44.91 -17.95 -6.02
N ALA A 67 45.38 -19.12 -6.48
CA ALA A 67 44.52 -20.15 -7.03
C ALA A 67 43.32 -20.31 -6.07
N ARG A 68 42.10 -20.03 -6.55
CA ARG A 68 40.90 -20.34 -5.78
C ARG A 68 41.06 -21.80 -5.34
N PRO A 69 40.98 -22.13 -4.04
CA PRO A 69 41.04 -23.52 -3.64
C PRO A 69 39.93 -24.21 -4.43
N LYS A 70 40.30 -25.10 -5.35
CA LYS A 70 39.34 -26.00 -5.98
C LYS A 70 38.63 -26.65 -4.81
N ALA A 71 37.31 -26.50 -4.74
CA ALA A 71 36.51 -27.18 -3.73
C ALA A 71 36.83 -28.66 -3.87
N THR A 72 37.71 -29.18 -3.01
CA THR A 72 37.96 -30.58 -2.89
C THR A 72 36.66 -31.14 -2.36
N THR A 73 35.94 -31.87 -3.22
CA THR A 73 34.84 -32.71 -2.79
C THR A 73 35.42 -33.72 -1.83
N VAL A 74 35.42 -33.38 -0.54
CA VAL A 74 35.74 -34.33 0.52
C VAL A 74 34.67 -35.41 0.41
N PRO A 75 35.02 -36.68 0.16
CA PRO A 75 34.06 -37.76 0.25
C PRO A 75 33.63 -37.85 1.71
N MET A 76 32.53 -37.18 2.03
CA MET A 76 31.83 -37.38 3.29
C MET A 76 31.30 -38.80 3.28
N ASP A 77 31.66 -39.61 4.27
CA ASP A 77 31.15 -40.97 4.44
C ASP A 77 29.63 -40.98 4.25
N GLY A 78 29.11 -41.91 3.44
CA GLY A 78 27.75 -41.86 2.89
C GLY A 78 26.63 -41.67 3.92
N VAL A 79 26.84 -42.07 5.18
CA VAL A 79 25.91 -41.87 6.30
C VAL A 79 25.76 -40.39 6.66
N SER A 80 26.86 -39.64 6.70
CA SER A 80 26.85 -38.20 7.01
C SER A 80 26.19 -37.38 5.89
N TYR A 81 26.43 -37.76 4.63
CA TYR A 81 25.85 -37.10 3.46
C TYR A 81 24.31 -37.25 3.40
N VAL A 82 23.78 -38.42 3.72
CA VAL A 82 22.32 -38.66 3.77
C VAL A 82 21.68 -37.84 4.90
N PHE A 83 22.31 -37.77 6.07
CA PHE A 83 21.83 -36.97 7.21
C PHE A 83 21.75 -35.47 6.88
N PHE A 84 22.77 -34.90 6.24
CA PHE A 84 22.74 -33.49 5.83
C PHE A 84 21.69 -33.20 4.74
N ARG A 85 21.49 -34.13 3.79
CA ARG A 85 20.40 -34.04 2.80
C ARG A 85 19.02 -34.10 3.45
N ASP A 86 18.83 -34.96 4.45
CA ASP A 86 17.56 -35.06 5.17
C ASP A 86 17.27 -33.81 6.00
N GLN A 87 18.27 -33.29 6.70
CA GLN A 87 18.20 -31.99 7.39
C GLN A 87 17.84 -30.84 6.43
N ALA A 88 18.48 -30.77 5.26
CA ALA A 88 18.19 -29.75 4.27
C ALA A 88 16.74 -29.86 3.76
N ARG A 89 16.25 -31.08 3.49
CA ARG A 89 14.86 -31.33 3.09
C ARG A 89 13.86 -30.91 4.18
N ARG A 90 14.09 -31.27 5.44
CA ARG A 90 13.24 -30.86 6.57
C ARG A 90 13.16 -29.35 6.72
N ARG A 91 14.31 -28.66 6.64
CA ARG A 91 14.35 -27.19 6.67
C ARG A 91 13.60 -26.56 5.50
N GLN A 92 13.63 -27.20 4.33
CA GLN A 92 12.90 -26.74 3.16
C GLN A 92 11.39 -26.93 3.34
N GLN A 93 10.96 -28.08 3.86
CA GLN A 93 9.55 -28.35 4.21
C GLN A 93 9.02 -27.35 5.24
N GLU A 94 9.76 -27.10 6.32
CA GLU A 94 9.36 -26.09 7.33
C GLU A 94 9.21 -24.69 6.73
N ARG A 95 10.10 -24.30 5.81
CA ARG A 95 10.00 -23.00 5.10
C ARG A 95 8.75 -22.96 4.21
N GLU A 96 8.48 -24.05 3.49
CA GLU A 96 7.29 -24.16 2.64
C GLU A 96 6.00 -24.16 3.47
N GLU A 97 5.94 -24.85 4.60
CA GLU A 97 4.82 -24.83 5.52
C GLU A 97 4.58 -23.45 6.11
N ARG A 98 5.64 -22.76 6.57
CA ARG A 98 5.54 -21.37 7.02
C ARG A 98 5.04 -20.45 5.91
N ALA A 99 5.50 -20.65 4.68
CA ALA A 99 5.03 -19.89 3.52
C ALA A 99 3.55 -20.18 3.21
N ARG A 100 3.12 -21.44 3.29
CA ARG A 100 1.71 -21.84 3.16
C ARG A 100 0.85 -21.21 4.25
N GLN A 101 1.28 -21.23 5.51
CA GLN A 101 0.58 -20.60 6.62
C GLN A 101 0.47 -19.09 6.45
N ARG A 102 1.53 -18.41 5.97
CA ARG A 102 1.47 -16.97 5.65
C ARG A 102 0.47 -16.69 4.54
N LYS A 103 0.49 -17.47 3.46
CA LYS A 103 -0.48 -17.34 2.36
C LYS A 103 -1.92 -17.59 2.82
N ALA A 104 -2.15 -18.57 3.69
CA ALA A 104 -3.47 -18.83 4.27
C ALA A 104 -3.95 -17.64 5.09
N ARG A 105 -3.13 -17.12 6.02
CA ARG A 105 -3.47 -15.92 6.81
C ARG A 105 -3.74 -14.69 5.94
N GLU A 106 -2.98 -14.51 4.87
CA GLU A 106 -3.22 -13.42 3.91
C GLU A 106 -4.52 -13.62 3.12
N ALA A 107 -4.86 -14.86 2.75
CA ALA A 107 -6.12 -15.18 2.10
C ALA A 107 -7.31 -14.92 3.03
N ASP A 108 -7.25 -15.40 4.28
CA ASP A 108 -8.28 -15.16 5.30
C ASP A 108 -8.47 -13.66 5.56
N ALA A 109 -7.37 -12.90 5.64
CA ALA A 109 -7.43 -11.46 5.81
C ALA A 109 -8.05 -10.75 4.59
N ARG A 110 -7.78 -11.23 3.37
CA ARG A 110 -8.42 -10.71 2.15
C ARG A 110 -9.92 -11.03 2.12
N GLU A 111 -10.30 -12.23 2.50
CA GLU A 111 -11.70 -12.65 2.56
C GLU A 111 -12.49 -11.80 3.56
N ARG A 112 -11.95 -11.59 4.78
CA ARG A 112 -12.57 -10.71 5.79
C ARG A 112 -12.77 -9.28 5.27
N ARG A 113 -11.77 -8.71 4.60
CA ARG A 113 -11.89 -7.36 3.99
C ARG A 113 -12.98 -7.32 2.92
N LEU A 114 -13.09 -8.35 2.09
CA LEU A 114 -14.14 -8.43 1.07
C LEU A 114 -15.52 -8.58 1.71
N GLU A 115 -15.62 -9.34 2.79
CA GLU A 115 -16.86 -9.52 3.52
C GLU A 115 -17.31 -8.23 4.22
N GLU A 116 -16.40 -7.52 4.88
CA GLU A 116 -16.63 -6.18 5.42
C GLU A 116 -17.09 -5.19 4.33
N GLN A 117 -16.46 -5.21 3.15
CA GLN A 117 -16.88 -4.39 2.01
C GLN A 117 -18.30 -4.76 1.53
N ARG A 118 -18.62 -6.06 1.45
CA ARG A 118 -19.97 -6.53 1.10
C ARG A 118 -21.01 -6.11 2.14
N GLN A 119 -20.68 -6.21 3.42
CA GLN A 119 -21.55 -5.76 4.52
C GLN A 119 -21.75 -4.25 4.48
N ALA A 120 -20.69 -3.46 4.30
CA ALA A 120 -20.77 -2.02 4.15
C ALA A 120 -21.60 -1.61 2.91
N ALA A 121 -21.48 -2.34 1.81
CA ALA A 121 -22.30 -2.11 0.61
C ALA A 121 -23.78 -2.41 0.87
N ARG A 122 -24.10 -3.51 1.57
CA ARG A 122 -25.47 -3.84 2.00
C ARG A 122 -26.04 -2.77 2.93
N ALA A 123 -25.30 -2.39 3.97
CA ALA A 123 -25.70 -1.34 4.90
C ALA A 123 -25.95 0.00 4.19
N LYS A 124 -25.11 0.39 3.23
CA LYS A 124 -25.32 1.60 2.42
C LYS A 124 -26.58 1.49 1.54
N ALA A 125 -26.86 0.32 0.98
CA ALA A 125 -28.09 0.09 0.21
C ALA A 125 -29.34 0.17 1.10
N GLU A 126 -29.31 -0.46 2.27
CA GLU A 126 -30.38 -0.40 3.28
C GLU A 126 -30.62 1.03 3.75
N GLN A 127 -29.57 1.80 4.05
CA GLN A 127 -29.71 3.22 4.41
C GLN A 127 -30.36 4.04 3.29
N ARG A 128 -30.00 3.78 2.03
CA ARG A 128 -30.63 4.45 0.87
C ARG A 128 -32.10 4.06 0.73
N ASN A 129 -32.43 2.79 0.93
CA ASN A 129 -33.80 2.30 0.88
C ASN A 129 -34.64 2.88 2.02
N ALA A 130 -34.15 2.84 3.27
CA ALA A 130 -34.80 3.44 4.42
C ALA A 130 -35.03 4.95 4.23
N LYS A 131 -34.06 5.68 3.65
CA LYS A 131 -34.24 7.10 3.31
C LYS A 131 -35.31 7.32 2.25
N ARG A 132 -35.37 6.46 1.22
CA ARG A 132 -36.41 6.51 0.18
C ARG A 132 -37.79 6.20 0.77
N GLU A 133 -37.88 5.20 1.64
CA GLU A 133 -39.11 4.84 2.34
C GLU A 133 -39.57 5.94 3.29
N ALA A 134 -38.69 6.53 4.08
CA ALA A 134 -39.01 7.65 4.95
C ALA A 134 -39.53 8.85 4.14
N LYS A 135 -38.86 9.19 3.03
CA LYS A 135 -39.32 10.24 2.11
C LYS A 135 -40.67 9.90 1.47
N ALA A 136 -40.90 8.63 1.12
CA ALA A 136 -42.17 8.16 0.57
C ALA A 136 -43.29 8.24 1.62
N ARG A 137 -43.02 7.87 2.88
CA ARG A 137 -43.96 8.01 4.01
C ARG A 137 -44.29 9.46 4.30
N GLU A 138 -43.30 10.35 4.31
CA GLU A 138 -43.53 11.79 4.49
C GLU A 138 -44.35 12.37 3.33
N ALA A 139 -44.04 11.98 2.08
CA ALA A 139 -44.82 12.39 0.91
C ALA A 139 -46.25 11.84 0.96
N ALA A 140 -46.43 10.58 1.40
CA ALA A 140 -47.74 9.96 1.59
C ALA A 140 -48.54 10.67 2.69
N ALA A 141 -47.92 11.00 3.83
CA ALA A 141 -48.53 11.78 4.90
C ALA A 141 -48.95 13.18 4.43
N LYS A 142 -48.09 13.87 3.67
CA LYS A 142 -48.43 15.18 3.06
C LYS A 142 -49.58 15.06 2.06
N ARG A 143 -49.64 13.99 1.26
CA ARG A 143 -50.75 13.72 0.35
C ARG A 143 -52.04 13.40 1.12
N ALA A 144 -51.97 12.59 2.17
CA ALA A 144 -53.10 12.26 3.03
C ALA A 144 -53.65 13.51 3.72
N ALA A 145 -52.80 14.35 4.30
CA ALA A 145 -53.19 15.63 4.91
C ALA A 145 -53.91 16.54 3.89
N LYS A 146 -53.37 16.65 2.67
CA LYS A 146 -54.03 17.41 1.58
C LYS A 146 -55.36 16.81 1.15
N ALA A 147 -55.51 15.48 1.16
CA ALA A 147 -56.74 14.79 0.83
C ALA A 147 -57.83 15.05 1.89
N VAL A 148 -57.49 15.00 3.18
CA VAL A 148 -58.41 15.33 4.28
C VAL A 148 -58.92 16.77 4.16
N VAL A 149 -58.05 17.72 3.81
CA VAL A 149 -58.44 19.12 3.56
C VAL A 149 -59.39 19.23 2.37
N ALA A 150 -59.24 18.39 1.34
CA ALA A 150 -60.08 18.40 0.15
C ALA A 150 -61.48 17.78 0.37
N THR A 151 -61.59 16.73 1.20
CA THR A 151 -62.87 16.07 1.49
C THR A 151 -63.74 16.82 2.49
N GLY A 152 -63.15 17.66 3.35
CA GLY A 152 -63.86 18.46 4.36
C GLY A 152 -64.28 19.88 3.93
N ILE A 153 -64.34 20.17 2.62
CA ILE A 153 -64.68 21.52 2.13
C ILE A 153 -66.20 21.73 2.16
N ASP A 154 -66.66 22.60 3.04
CA ASP A 154 -68.03 23.10 3.08
C ASP A 154 -68.21 24.21 2.03
N ARG A 155 -68.95 23.88 0.97
CA ARG A 155 -69.23 24.77 -0.17
C ARG A 155 -70.21 25.90 0.17
N LYS A 156 -70.97 25.77 1.27
CA LYS A 156 -71.99 26.74 1.67
C LYS A 156 -71.44 27.82 2.60
N ASN A 157 -70.21 27.68 3.09
CA ASN A 157 -69.61 28.64 3.99
C ASN A 157 -69.34 29.99 3.29
N ARG A 158 -69.88 31.07 3.86
CA ARG A 158 -69.79 32.45 3.35
C ARG A 158 -68.66 33.27 3.99
N ASP A 159 -67.96 32.74 4.98
CA ASP A 159 -66.87 33.44 5.65
C ASP A 159 -65.66 33.62 4.69
N PRO A 160 -65.19 34.85 4.44
CA PRO A 160 -64.00 35.09 3.62
C PRO A 160 -62.73 34.43 4.15
N ALA A 161 -62.58 34.32 5.48
CA ALA A 161 -61.41 33.71 6.12
C ALA A 161 -61.36 32.18 5.93
N TYR A 162 -62.52 31.55 5.69
CA TYR A 162 -62.63 30.12 5.42
C TYR A 162 -62.03 29.71 4.06
N TRP A 163 -62.01 30.64 3.10
CA TRP A 163 -61.61 30.40 1.70
C TRP A 163 -60.13 30.65 1.44
N THR A 164 -59.28 29.79 2.01
CA THR A 164 -57.83 29.81 1.76
C THR A 164 -57.50 29.43 0.30
N ASP A 165 -56.35 29.88 -0.19
CA ASP A 165 -55.88 29.59 -1.54
C ASP A 165 -55.77 28.08 -1.83
N GLU A 166 -55.46 27.29 -0.81
CA GLU A 166 -55.38 25.83 -0.89
C GLU A 166 -56.76 25.18 -1.13
N ARG A 167 -57.81 25.65 -0.44
CA ARG A 167 -59.19 25.17 -0.62
C ARG A 167 -59.76 25.57 -1.98
N LYS A 168 -59.49 26.81 -2.44
CA LYS A 168 -59.84 27.25 -3.80
C LYS A 168 -59.14 26.43 -4.87
N LYS A 169 -57.88 26.01 -4.65
CA LYS A 169 -57.13 25.12 -5.57
C LYS A 169 -57.68 23.70 -5.56
N ALA A 170 -58.12 23.19 -4.40
CA ALA A 170 -58.75 21.87 -4.30
C ALA A 170 -60.05 21.79 -5.12
N ILE A 171 -60.94 22.78 -5.00
CA ILE A 171 -62.17 22.85 -5.81
C ILE A 171 -61.86 22.90 -7.31
N ARG A 172 -60.86 23.69 -7.72
CA ARG A 172 -60.45 23.76 -9.14
C ARG A 172 -59.98 22.40 -9.66
N ARG A 173 -59.19 21.67 -8.86
CA ARG A 173 -58.73 20.32 -9.23
C ARG A 173 -59.87 19.33 -9.33
N GLU A 174 -60.82 19.37 -8.40
CA GLU A 174 -62.02 18.53 -8.45
C GLU A 174 -62.85 18.82 -9.72
N ARG A 175 -63.02 20.10 -10.08
CA ARG A 175 -63.73 20.50 -11.31
C ARG A 175 -63.01 20.01 -12.57
N VAL A 176 -61.69 20.11 -12.63
CA VAL A 176 -60.88 19.57 -13.74
C VAL A 176 -60.99 18.05 -13.79
N ALA A 177 -60.88 17.36 -12.66
CA ALA A 177 -61.03 15.90 -12.59
C ALA A 177 -62.43 15.46 -13.03
N ARG A 178 -63.49 16.19 -12.66
CA ARG A 178 -64.86 15.94 -13.11
C ARG A 178 -65.03 16.17 -14.61
N MET A 179 -64.36 17.18 -15.18
CA MET A 179 -64.35 17.40 -16.64
C MET A 179 -63.55 16.32 -17.38
N GLN A 180 -62.44 15.83 -16.82
CA GLN A 180 -61.63 14.76 -17.42
C GLN A 180 -62.27 13.38 -17.31
N ALA A 181 -62.99 13.10 -16.21
CA ALA A 181 -63.75 11.87 -16.03
C ALA A 181 -65.03 11.83 -16.87
N TRP A 182 -65.46 12.96 -17.41
CA TRP A 182 -66.53 13.02 -18.39
C TRP A 182 -65.97 12.59 -19.76
N VAL A 183 -65.99 11.28 -19.99
CA VAL A 183 -65.78 10.68 -21.31
C VAL A 183 -67.16 10.58 -21.98
N PRO A 184 -67.37 11.20 -23.15
CA PRO A 184 -68.60 10.98 -23.91
C PRO A 184 -68.68 9.50 -24.28
N ILE A 185 -69.79 8.85 -23.96
CA ILE A 185 -70.10 7.50 -24.43
C ILE A 185 -70.46 7.64 -25.92
N GLU A 186 -69.64 7.05 -26.80
CA GLU A 186 -69.94 6.86 -28.23
C GLU A 186 -70.96 5.74 -28.44
#